data_AF-A0A847G5D0-F1
#
_entry.id   AF-A0A847G5D0-F1
#
_cell.length_a   1.000
_cell.length_b   1.000
_cell.length_c   1.000
_cell.angle_alpha   90.00
_cell.angle_beta   90.00
_cell.angle_gamma   90.00
#
_symmetry.space_group_name_H-M   'P 1'
#
loop_
_entity.id
_entity.type
_entity.pdbx_description
1 polymer ?
#
loop_
_entity_poly.entity_id
_entity_poly.type
_entity_poly.pdbx_seq_one_letter_code
_entity_poly.pdbx_strand_id
1 'polypeptide(L)'
;MIILIPFLSYIGTLIILEENSKQGWFAIPRDLISPVIEPYFYAKIIITLVLMFIFYVIFLFITAILTRIFAPPRYSVYDVPPQAFRGKKKSR
;
A
#
# COMPACT_ATOMS: atom_id res chain seq x y z
N MET A 1 -5.69 -2.97 -4.25
CA MET A 1 -4.54 -2.55 -3.41
C MET A 1 -3.21 -3.12 -3.88
N ILE A 2 -3.14 -4.40 -4.30
CA ILE A 2 -1.89 -5.06 -4.76
C ILE A 2 -1.16 -4.34 -5.90
N ILE A 3 -1.85 -3.67 -6.83
CA ILE A 3 -1.21 -2.92 -7.93
C ILE A 3 -1.07 -1.44 -7.59
N LEU A 4 -2.15 -0.86 -7.03
CA LEU A 4 -2.23 0.58 -6.73
C LEU A 4 -1.18 1.02 -5.70
N ILE A 5 -0.99 0.25 -4.61
CA ILE A 5 -0.08 0.62 -3.52
C ILE A 5 1.38 0.63 -3.99
N PRO A 6 1.93 -0.43 -4.63
CA PRO A 6 3.30 -0.36 -5.15
C PRO A 6 3.50 0.78 -6.14
N PHE A 7 2.52 1.02 -7.02
CA PHE A 7 2.60 2.08 -8.02
C PHE A 7 2.68 3.48 -7.38
N LEU A 8 1.77 3.81 -6.45
CA LEU A 8 1.81 5.08 -5.72
C LEU A 8 3.07 5.23 -4.87
N SER A 9 3.49 4.15 -4.21
CA SER A 9 4.68 4.16 -3.34
C SER A 9 5.95 4.43 -4.13
N TYR A 10 6.06 3.85 -5.33
CA TYR A 10 7.20 4.08 -6.20
C TYR A 10 7.24 5.53 -6.68
N ILE A 11 6.12 6.08 -7.16
CA ILE A 11 6.03 7.49 -7.57
C ILE A 11 6.37 8.42 -6.40
N GLY A 12 5.80 8.17 -5.21
CA GLY A 12 6.09 8.94 -4.01
C GLY A 12 7.56 8.91 -3.64
N THR A 13 8.22 7.75 -3.80
CA THR A 13 9.66 7.62 -3.56
C THR A 13 10.48 8.48 -4.51
N LEU A 14 10.13 8.50 -5.80
CA LEU A 14 10.84 9.34 -6.78
C LEU A 14 10.75 10.83 -6.41
N ILE A 15 9.56 11.30 -6.04
CA ILE A 15 9.33 12.69 -5.64
C ILE A 15 10.11 13.03 -4.35
N ILE A 16 10.08 12.14 -3.35
CA ILE A 16 10.82 12.35 -2.09
C ILE A 16 12.31 12.42 -2.34
N LEU A 17 12.87 11.53 -3.18
CA LEU A 17 14.29 11.55 -3.49
C LEU A 17 14.68 12.79 -4.29
N GLU A 18 13.85 13.21 -5.24
CA GLU A 18 14.06 14.43 -6.01
C GLU A 18 14.08 15.66 -5.10
N GLU A 19 13.08 15.82 -4.23
CA GLU A 19 13.01 16.95 -3.31
C GLU A 19 14.10 16.90 -2.24
N ASN A 20 14.47 15.70 -1.77
CA ASN A 20 15.59 15.55 -0.85
C ASN A 20 16.92 15.96 -1.51
N SER A 21 17.09 15.75 -2.82
CA SER A 21 18.30 16.19 -3.53
C SER A 21 18.41 17.72 -3.62
N LYS A 22 17.26 18.41 -3.66
CA LYS A 22 17.18 19.88 -3.72
C LYS A 22 17.31 20.52 -2.34
N GLN A 23 16.62 19.96 -1.34
CA GLN A 23 16.45 20.58 -0.02
C GLN A 23 17.33 19.98 1.07
N GLY A 24 17.87 18.77 0.85
CA GLY A 24 18.75 18.10 1.82
C GLY A 24 18.05 17.70 3.11
N TRP A 25 16.77 17.30 3.08
CA TRP A 25 16.00 16.93 4.27
C TRP A 25 16.66 15.85 5.12
N PHE A 26 17.34 14.89 4.48
CA PHE A 26 18.09 13.85 5.15
C PHE A 26 19.32 13.44 4.34
N ALA A 27 20.40 13.14 5.07
CA ALA A 27 21.62 12.60 4.47
C ALA A 27 21.43 11.12 4.13
N ILE A 28 21.76 10.73 2.91
CA ILE A 28 21.75 9.33 2.48
C ILE A 28 23.11 8.70 2.81
N PRO A 29 23.18 7.67 3.66
CA PRO A 29 24.41 6.96 3.97
C PRO A 29 25.10 6.44 2.71
N ARG A 30 26.44 6.48 2.68
CA ARG A 30 27.22 6.00 1.53
C ARG A 30 26.99 4.52 1.24
N ASP A 31 26.72 3.72 2.27
CA ASP A 31 26.45 2.28 2.14
C ASP A 31 25.17 1.97 1.32
N LEU A 32 24.25 2.93 1.24
CA LEU A 32 23.01 2.83 0.47
C LEU A 32 23.15 3.31 -0.98
N ILE A 33 24.33 3.80 -1.36
CA ILE A 33 24.64 4.22 -2.72
C ILE A 33 25.22 3.01 -3.46
N SER A 34 24.49 2.52 -4.47
CA SER A 34 24.96 1.40 -5.28
C SER A 34 26.13 1.83 -6.17
N PRO A 35 27.27 1.11 -6.16
CA PRO A 35 28.39 1.41 -7.04
C PRO A 35 28.23 0.84 -8.46
N VAL A 36 27.25 -0.05 -8.70
CA VAL A 36 27.14 -0.85 -9.94
C VAL A 36 25.93 -0.49 -10.79
N ILE A 37 24.79 -0.16 -10.18
CA ILE A 37 23.50 -0.05 -10.91
C ILE A 37 23.14 1.42 -11.16
N GLU A 38 22.54 2.05 -10.16
CA GLU A 38 22.09 3.44 -10.18
C GLU A 38 22.37 4.02 -8.79
N PRO A 39 22.90 5.25 -8.71
CA PRO A 39 22.98 5.97 -7.44
C PRO A 39 21.60 5.97 -6.76
N TYR A 40 21.55 5.59 -5.49
CA TYR A 40 20.32 5.47 -4.68
C TYR A 40 19.37 4.31 -5.00
N PHE A 41 19.78 3.30 -5.77
CA PHE A 41 18.94 2.10 -6.02
C PHE A 41 18.41 1.46 -4.72
N TYR A 42 19.27 1.22 -3.74
CA TYR A 42 18.87 0.61 -2.46
C TYR A 42 17.97 1.52 -1.64
N ALA A 43 18.27 2.82 -1.61
CA ALA A 43 17.42 3.81 -0.94
C ALA A 43 16.02 3.88 -1.58
N LYS A 44 15.93 3.82 -2.91
CA LYS A 44 14.66 3.79 -3.66
C LYS A 44 13.82 2.57 -3.26
N ILE A 45 14.41 1.39 -3.14
CA ILE A 45 13.70 0.17 -2.70
C ILE A 45 13.19 0.33 -1.25
N ILE A 46 14.06 0.76 -0.34
CA ILE A 46 13.71 0.88 1.09
C ILE A 46 12.57 1.88 1.29
N ILE A 47 12.69 3.07 0.71
CA ILE A 47 11.67 4.11 0.83
C ILE A 47 10.36 3.65 0.19
N THR A 48 10.42 2.96 -0.95
CA THR A 48 9.22 2.39 -1.58
C THR A 48 8.53 1.41 -0.65
N LEU A 49 9.25 0.48 -0.02
CA LEU A 49 8.69 -0.49 0.93
C LEU A 49 8.06 0.18 2.15
N VAL A 50 8.72 1.21 2.69
CA VAL A 50 8.19 1.99 3.82
C VAL A 50 6.90 2.71 3.42
N LEU A 51 6.86 3.37 2.25
CA LEU A 51 5.65 4.00 1.74
C LEU A 51 4.54 2.99 1.45
N MET A 52 4.87 1.80 0.93
CA MET A 52 3.89 0.73 0.72
C MET A 52 3.22 0.33 2.03
N PHE A 53 4.00 0.18 3.10
CA PHE A 53 3.48 -0.13 4.42
C PHE A 53 2.58 1.00 4.96
N ILE A 54 3.03 2.26 4.85
CA ILE A 54 2.25 3.42 5.30
C ILE A 54 0.92 3.51 4.55
N PHE A 55 0.95 3.43 3.21
CA PHE A 55 -0.27 3.47 2.41
C PHE A 55 -1.19 2.29 2.71
N TYR A 56 -0.65 1.09 2.90
CA TYR A 56 -1.45 -0.06 3.31
C TYR A 56 -2.22 0.21 4.61
N VAL A 57 -1.55 0.73 5.64
CA VAL A 57 -2.19 1.07 6.91
C VAL A 57 -3.26 2.15 6.73
N ILE A 58 -2.98 3.20 5.95
CA ILE A 58 -3.93 4.28 5.67
C ILE A 58 -5.18 3.74 4.95
N PHE A 59 -5.00 2.97 3.87
CA PHE A 59 -6.11 2.41 3.12
C PHE A 59 -6.90 1.40 3.95
N LEU A 60 -6.24 0.56 4.76
CA LEU A 60 -6.91 -0.35 5.67
C LEU A 60 -7.76 0.41 6.68
N PHE A 61 -7.21 1.46 7.28
CA PHE A 61 -7.92 2.30 8.24
C PHE A 61 -9.16 2.98 7.62
N ILE A 62 -9.02 3.56 6.42
CA ILE A 62 -10.14 4.13 5.68
C ILE A 62 -11.20 3.06 5.40
N THR A 63 -10.78 1.87 4.96
CA THR A 63 -11.70 0.75 4.68
C THR A 63 -12.41 0.30 5.96
N ALA A 64 -11.73 0.28 7.11
CA ALA A 64 -12.32 -0.05 8.40
C ALA A 64 -13.37 0.99 8.84
N ILE A 65 -13.13 2.28 8.60
CA ILE A 65 -14.12 3.33 8.86
C ILE A 65 -15.34 3.15 7.95
N LEU A 66 -15.11 2.97 6.64
CA LEU A 66 -16.19 2.82 5.68
C LEU A 66 -17.04 1.58 5.98
N THR A 67 -16.41 0.45 6.28
CA THR A 67 -17.14 -0.77 6.67
C THR A 67 -17.91 -0.56 7.97
N ARG A 68 -17.36 0.14 8.96
CA ARG A 68 -18.09 0.45 10.19
C ARG A 68 -19.33 1.32 9.96
N ILE A 69 -19.30 2.25 9.00
CA ILE A 69 -20.41 3.17 8.71
C ILE A 69 -21.47 2.50 7.84
N PHE A 70 -21.04 1.76 6.81
CA PHE A 70 -21.93 1.28 5.75
C PHE A 70 -22.23 -0.22 5.80
N ALA A 71 -21.39 -1.04 6.43
CA ALA A 71 -21.59 -2.48 6.46
C ALA A 71 -22.46 -2.90 7.67
N PRO A 72 -23.31 -3.93 7.51
CA PRO A 72 -24.00 -4.56 8.63
C PRO A 72 -23.03 -5.03 9.74
N PRO A 73 -23.44 -5.02 11.03
CA PRO A 73 -22.56 -5.28 12.18
C PRO A 73 -21.83 -6.64 12.20
N ARG A 74 -22.26 -7.56 11.34
CA ARG A 74 -21.78 -8.93 11.22
C ARG A 74 -20.65 -9.12 10.21
N TYR A 75 -20.31 -8.09 9.43
CA TYR A 75 -19.20 -8.15 8.49
C TYR A 75 -17.96 -7.49 9.09
N SER A 76 -16.84 -8.22 9.09
CA SER A 76 -15.53 -7.65 9.33
C SER A 76 -14.97 -7.02 8.04
N VAL A 77 -13.87 -6.27 8.16
CA VAL A 77 -13.21 -5.60 7.04
C VAL A 77 -12.80 -6.57 5.93
N TYR A 78 -12.55 -7.84 6.27
CA TYR A 78 -12.12 -8.87 5.33
C TYR A 78 -13.25 -9.83 4.90
N ASP A 79 -14.47 -9.69 5.44
CA ASP A 79 -15.57 -10.58 5.10
C ASP A 79 -16.24 -10.23 3.77
N VAL A 80 -16.52 -11.27 2.99
CA VAL A 80 -17.32 -11.17 1.76
C VAL A 80 -18.76 -11.60 2.09
N PRO A 81 -19.80 -10.87 1.66
CA PRO A 81 -21.17 -11.28 1.90
C PRO A 81 -21.46 -12.67 1.30
N PRO A 82 -22.26 -13.51 1.97
CA PRO A 82 -22.60 -14.81 1.44
C PRO A 82 -23.28 -14.64 0.10
N GLN A 83 -22.73 -15.28 -0.94
CA GLN A 83 -23.42 -15.37 -2.21
C GLN A 83 -24.68 -16.21 -2.00
N ALA A 84 -25.86 -15.61 -2.14
CA ALA A 84 -27.11 -16.32 -2.01
C ALA A 84 -27.21 -17.38 -3.13
N PHE A 85 -26.84 -18.62 -2.83
CA PHE A 85 -26.97 -19.72 -3.77
C PHE A 85 -28.45 -20.05 -3.95
N ARG A 86 -29.07 -19.50 -5.01
CA ARG A 86 -30.40 -19.90 -5.49
C ARG A 86 -30.28 -21.22 -6.26
N GLY A 87 -29.91 -22.30 -5.57
CA GLY A 87 -29.97 -23.64 -6.12
C GLY A 87 -31.42 -24.08 -6.35
N LYS A 88 -31.69 -24.87 -7.40
CA LYS A 88 -33.01 -25.50 -7.58
C LYS A 88 -33.28 -26.41 -6.39
N LYS A 89 -34.37 -26.15 -5.66
CA LYS A 89 -34.86 -26.97 -4.54
C LYS A 89 -35.08 -28.40 -5.08
N LYS A 90 -34.20 -29.34 -4.74
CA LYS A 90 -34.40 -30.75 -5.11
C LYS A 90 -35.57 -31.25 -4.24
N SER A 91 -36.75 -31.42 -4.86
CA SER A 91 -37.87 -32.07 -4.21
C SER A 91 -37.45 -33.49 -3.85
N ARG A 92 -37.71 -33.87 -2.60
CA ARG A 92 -37.41 -35.18 -2.04
C ARG A 92 -38.25 -36.25 -2.73
#